data_AF-A0A0B1T722-F1
#
_entry.id   AF-A0A0B1T722-F1
#
_cell.length_a   1.000
_cell.length_b   1.000
_cell.length_c   1.000
_cell.angle_alpha   90.00
_cell.angle_beta   90.00
_cell.angle_gamma   90.00
#
_symmetry.space_group_name_H-M   'P 1'
#
loop_
_entity.id
_entity.type
_entity.pdbx_description
1 polymer ?
#
loop_
_entity_poly.entity_id
_entity_poly.type
_entity_poly.pdbx_seq_one_letter_code
_entity_poly.pdbx_strand_id
1 'polypeptide(L)'
;MGEVVDQIEHYKNGIFNSSSVVNGVDIGVELKKVRGGSMFNELSMHMNSKLNCMKTPQEAGCKWINGLKYYAYSGHDTTLYAFLTAIGVVDSAIVIPNGYPKYSAAAFLELWMNTKDQKPYVKVFYYAGDGGNVTDITQEIDGCKTDKYCNIDIFRALAEKIKPDESMDKFCNTDPFNKAASTTTPSSSTHPSHCGDSALLHVALFLLFYMYLYPYSRQ
;
A
#
# COMPACT_ATOMS: atom_id res chain seq x y z
N MET A 1 -18.48 22.08 0.46
CA MET A 1 -17.52 21.78 1.55
C MET A 1 -16.79 20.45 1.35
N GLY A 2 -17.26 19.54 0.48
CA GLY A 2 -16.54 18.29 0.13
C GLY A 2 -15.27 18.49 -0.70
N GLU A 3 -15.34 19.23 -1.80
CA GLU A 3 -14.21 19.36 -2.75
C GLU A 3 -12.89 19.85 -2.13
N VAL A 4 -12.95 20.80 -1.18
CA VAL A 4 -11.74 21.31 -0.50
C VAL A 4 -11.13 20.24 0.42
N VAL A 5 -11.97 19.44 1.09
CA VAL A 5 -11.50 18.35 1.95
C VAL A 5 -10.86 17.25 1.11
N ASP A 6 -11.49 16.90 -0.01
CA ASP A 6 -11.01 15.89 -0.95
C ASP A 6 -9.64 16.28 -1.52
N GLN A 7 -9.47 17.56 -1.88
CA GLN A 7 -8.21 18.09 -2.36
C GLN A 7 -7.11 18.08 -1.28
N ILE A 8 -7.46 18.35 -0.02
CA ILE A 8 -6.52 18.27 1.11
C ILE A 8 -6.03 16.82 1.28
N GLU A 9 -6.91 15.83 1.17
CA GLU A 9 -6.53 14.42 1.29
C GLU A 9 -5.63 13.95 0.13
N HIS A 10 -5.88 14.42 -1.10
CA HIS A 10 -4.95 14.22 -2.21
C HIS A 10 -3.55 14.75 -1.86
N TYR A 11 -3.45 15.99 -1.38
CA TYR A 11 -2.16 16.58 -1.02
C TYR A 11 -1.47 15.85 0.12
N LYS A 12 -2.20 15.42 1.15
CA LYS A 12 -1.63 14.63 2.28
C LYS A 12 -1.01 13.31 1.82
N ASN A 13 -1.49 12.74 0.72
CA ASN A 13 -1.04 11.47 0.16
C ASN A 13 -0.11 11.64 -1.06
N GLY A 14 0.36 12.87 -1.31
CA GLY A 14 1.34 13.13 -2.35
C GLY A 14 0.77 13.11 -3.77
N ILE A 15 -0.51 13.46 -3.93
CA ILE A 15 -1.20 13.60 -5.21
C ILE A 15 -1.32 15.09 -5.49
N PHE A 16 -0.60 15.57 -6.52
CA PHE A 16 -0.55 16.97 -6.88
C PHE A 16 -0.90 17.16 -8.37
N ASN A 17 -1.67 18.20 -8.68
CA ASN A 17 -2.06 18.55 -10.05
C ASN A 17 -0.92 19.15 -10.89
N SER A 18 0.19 19.52 -10.24
CA SER A 18 1.35 20.15 -10.87
C SER A 18 2.63 19.56 -10.27
N SER A 19 3.79 19.88 -10.86
CA SER A 19 5.07 19.35 -10.39
C SER A 19 5.27 19.60 -8.89
N SER A 20 5.50 18.51 -8.15
CA SER A 20 5.82 18.50 -6.72
C SER A 20 7.32 18.46 -6.44
N VAL A 21 8.15 18.77 -7.44
CA VAL A 21 9.61 18.71 -7.31
C VAL A 21 10.14 20.03 -6.76
N VAL A 22 10.73 20.00 -5.58
CA VAL A 22 11.36 21.14 -4.91
C VAL A 22 12.81 20.79 -4.62
N ASN A 23 13.77 21.60 -5.10
CA ASN A 23 15.21 21.36 -4.93
C ASN A 23 15.65 19.94 -5.33
N GLY A 24 15.04 19.37 -6.39
CA GLY A 24 15.34 18.01 -6.86
C GLY A 24 14.68 16.88 -6.07
N VAL A 25 13.89 17.19 -5.03
CA VAL A 25 13.13 16.22 -4.24
C VAL A 25 11.68 16.21 -4.73
N ASP A 26 11.17 15.04 -5.12
CA ASP A 26 9.75 14.86 -5.42
C ASP A 26 8.95 14.68 -4.13
N ILE A 27 8.31 15.75 -3.66
CA ILE A 27 7.53 15.76 -2.42
C ILE A 27 6.35 14.78 -2.48
N GLY A 28 5.80 14.51 -3.66
CA GLY A 28 4.73 13.53 -3.83
C GLY A 28 5.19 12.12 -3.50
N VAL A 29 6.41 11.76 -3.92
CA VAL A 29 6.99 10.45 -3.59
C VAL A 29 7.35 10.37 -2.11
N GLU A 30 7.95 11.41 -1.54
CA GLU A 30 8.34 11.43 -0.13
C GLU A 30 7.11 11.32 0.80
N LEU A 31 6.00 11.98 0.48
CA LEU A 31 4.74 11.83 1.23
C LEU A 31 4.19 10.39 1.16
N LYS A 32 4.27 9.74 0.00
CA LYS A 32 3.86 8.33 -0.14
C LYS A 32 4.74 7.40 0.69
N LYS A 33 6.05 7.65 0.76
CA LYS A 33 6.99 6.91 1.64
C LYS A 33 6.57 7.02 3.10
N VAL A 34 6.29 8.22 3.59
CA VAL A 34 5.86 8.46 4.98
C VAL A 34 4.51 7.81 5.28
N ARG A 35 3.51 8.02 4.42
CA ARG A 35 2.10 7.68 4.71
C ARG A 35 1.77 6.21 4.53
N GLY A 36 2.25 5.61 3.43
CA GLY A 36 1.86 4.26 3.02
C GLY A 36 3.04 3.33 2.74
N GLY A 37 4.26 3.88 2.67
CA GLY A 37 5.45 3.16 2.22
C GLY A 37 5.75 1.92 3.06
N SER A 38 5.74 2.05 4.39
CA SER A 38 6.01 0.93 5.32
C SER A 38 5.02 -0.22 5.13
N MET A 39 3.72 0.07 5.22
CA MET A 39 2.64 -0.91 5.05
C MET A 39 2.71 -1.55 3.66
N PHE A 40 2.85 -0.75 2.59
CA PHE A 40 2.87 -1.30 1.23
C PHE A 40 4.08 -2.21 0.97
N ASN A 41 5.23 -1.86 1.55
CA ASN A 41 6.42 -2.72 1.50
C ASN A 41 6.25 -4.00 2.31
N GLU A 42 5.56 -3.96 3.46
CA GLU A 42 5.20 -5.16 4.22
C GLU A 42 4.31 -6.11 3.40
N LEU A 43 3.31 -5.58 2.70
CA LEU A 43 2.46 -6.37 1.80
C LEU A 43 3.26 -7.06 0.70
N SER A 44 4.15 -6.31 0.04
CA SER A 44 5.06 -6.85 -0.97
C SER A 44 5.97 -7.94 -0.37
N MET A 45 6.53 -7.69 0.82
CA MET A 45 7.34 -8.65 1.55
C MET A 45 6.57 -9.93 1.90
N HIS A 46 5.33 -9.85 2.36
CA HIS A 46 4.50 -11.02 2.65
C HIS A 46 4.24 -11.85 1.39
N MET A 47 3.90 -11.21 0.27
CA MET A 47 3.73 -11.92 -1.00
C MET A 47 5.03 -12.59 -1.47
N ASN A 48 6.16 -11.89 -1.40
CA ASN A 48 7.47 -12.43 -1.77
C ASN A 48 7.89 -13.59 -0.87
N SER A 49 7.68 -13.45 0.44
CA SER A 49 7.94 -14.51 1.41
C SER A 49 7.10 -15.75 1.12
N LYS A 50 5.83 -15.58 0.72
CA LYS A 50 4.97 -16.70 0.37
C LYS A 50 5.50 -17.44 -0.84
N LEU A 51 5.85 -16.70 -1.89
CA LEU A 51 6.38 -17.26 -3.13
C LEU A 51 7.71 -17.99 -2.90
N ASN A 52 8.57 -17.46 -2.03
CA ASN A 52 9.84 -18.10 -1.69
C ASN A 52 9.60 -19.38 -0.88
N CYS A 53 8.79 -19.32 0.17
CA CYS A 53 8.46 -20.45 1.01
C CYS A 53 7.67 -21.56 0.29
N MET A 54 6.97 -21.25 -0.80
CA MET A 54 6.42 -22.28 -1.68
C MET A 54 7.49 -23.11 -2.38
N LYS A 55 8.65 -22.51 -2.71
CA LYS A 55 9.77 -23.20 -3.36
C LYS A 55 10.60 -24.00 -2.36
N THR A 56 10.76 -23.49 -1.14
CA THR A 56 11.58 -24.10 -0.08
C THR A 56 10.81 -24.23 1.25
N PRO A 57 9.73 -25.03 1.29
CA PRO A 57 8.79 -25.04 2.42
C PRO A 57 9.39 -25.51 3.76
N GLN A 58 10.54 -26.18 3.76
CA GLN A 58 11.21 -26.69 4.95
C GLN A 58 12.11 -25.67 5.64
N GLU A 59 12.35 -24.49 5.04
CA GLU A 59 13.14 -23.45 5.69
C GLU A 59 12.49 -22.98 7.00
N ALA A 60 13.30 -22.80 8.05
CA ALA A 60 12.81 -22.43 9.38
C ALA A 60 11.98 -21.13 9.37
N GLY A 61 12.33 -20.19 8.50
CA GLY A 61 11.61 -18.92 8.31
C GLY A 61 10.22 -19.07 7.69
N CYS A 62 9.86 -20.22 7.13
CA CYS A 62 8.60 -20.43 6.41
C CYS A 62 7.45 -20.93 7.28
N LYS A 63 7.71 -21.30 8.54
CA LYS A 63 6.70 -21.88 9.44
C LYS A 63 5.47 -20.98 9.58
N TRP A 64 5.65 -19.67 9.71
CA TRP A 64 4.56 -18.72 9.92
C TRP A 64 3.69 -18.53 8.67
N ILE A 65 4.29 -18.61 7.46
CA ILE A 65 3.60 -18.23 6.23
C ILE A 65 3.06 -19.42 5.43
N ASN A 66 3.58 -20.63 5.61
CA ASN A 66 3.16 -21.81 4.84
C ASN A 66 1.65 -22.10 4.99
N GLY A 67 1.17 -22.13 6.23
CA GLY A 67 -0.24 -22.34 6.55
C GLY A 67 -1.12 -21.10 6.40
N LEU A 68 -0.52 -19.92 6.30
CA LEU A 68 -1.26 -18.66 6.25
C LEU A 68 -2.03 -18.53 4.92
N LYS A 69 -3.36 -18.40 5.03
CA LYS A 69 -4.29 -18.24 3.90
C LYS A 69 -4.84 -16.82 3.77
N TYR A 70 -4.84 -16.06 4.86
CA TYR A 70 -5.28 -14.68 4.86
C TYR A 70 -4.51 -13.92 5.95
N TYR A 71 -4.28 -12.65 5.73
CA TYR A 71 -3.72 -11.71 6.71
C TYR A 71 -4.62 -10.48 6.70
N ALA A 72 -5.04 -9.97 7.86
CA ALA A 72 -5.92 -8.81 7.89
C ALA A 72 -5.30 -7.68 8.70
N TYR A 73 -5.41 -6.47 8.16
CA TYR A 73 -5.06 -5.25 8.87
C TYR A 73 -6.37 -4.51 9.14
N SER A 74 -6.69 -4.30 10.40
CA SER A 74 -7.73 -3.32 10.74
C SER A 74 -7.04 -1.97 10.86
N GLY A 75 -7.54 -0.98 10.13
CA GLY A 75 -6.94 0.34 10.06
C GLY A 75 -8.00 1.41 9.90
N HIS A 76 -7.56 2.56 9.41
CA HIS A 76 -8.40 3.72 9.17
C HIS A 76 -8.65 3.92 7.68
N ASP A 77 -9.61 4.76 7.39
CA ASP A 77 -9.83 5.34 6.06
C ASP A 77 -8.53 5.92 5.46
N THR A 78 -7.69 6.59 6.25
CA THR A 78 -6.35 7.07 5.84
C THR A 78 -5.44 5.92 5.42
N THR A 79 -5.48 4.79 6.12
CA THR A 79 -4.68 3.59 5.79
C THR A 79 -5.08 3.03 4.43
N LEU A 80 -6.39 2.88 4.21
CA LEU A 80 -6.93 2.41 2.95
C LEU A 80 -6.66 3.42 1.83
N TYR A 81 -6.80 4.71 2.08
CA TYR A 81 -6.50 5.75 1.11
C TYR A 81 -5.02 5.78 0.71
N ALA A 82 -4.11 5.63 1.67
CA ALA A 82 -2.68 5.54 1.41
C ALA A 82 -2.35 4.29 0.57
N PHE A 83 -3.00 3.16 0.83
CA PHE A 83 -2.89 1.96 -0.01
C PHE A 83 -3.36 2.24 -1.45
N LEU A 84 -4.56 2.80 -1.61
CA LEU A 84 -5.13 3.12 -2.93
C LEU A 84 -4.26 4.13 -3.69
N THR A 85 -3.64 5.07 -2.98
CA THR A 85 -2.67 6.02 -3.55
C THR A 85 -1.39 5.34 -4.00
N ALA A 86 -0.90 4.37 -3.23
CA ALA A 86 0.30 3.61 -3.56
C ALA A 86 0.14 2.79 -4.85
N ILE A 87 -1.07 2.27 -5.10
CA ILE A 87 -1.39 1.54 -6.34
C ILE A 87 -1.89 2.43 -7.49
N GLY A 88 -2.03 3.74 -7.26
CA GLY A 88 -2.37 4.71 -8.30
C GLY A 88 -3.84 4.75 -8.71
N VAL A 89 -4.77 4.28 -7.86
CA VAL A 89 -6.20 4.13 -8.24
C VAL A 89 -7.13 5.21 -7.67
N VAL A 90 -6.59 6.19 -6.96
CA VAL A 90 -7.36 7.27 -6.30
C VAL A 90 -8.16 8.14 -7.27
N ASP A 91 -7.65 8.38 -8.47
CA ASP A 91 -8.37 9.13 -9.52
C ASP A 91 -9.38 8.25 -10.28
N SER A 92 -9.47 6.96 -9.96
CA SER A 92 -10.45 6.06 -10.56
C SER A 92 -11.84 6.40 -10.03
N ALA A 93 -12.77 6.68 -10.94
CA ALA A 93 -14.17 6.95 -10.64
C ALA A 93 -14.88 5.81 -9.89
N ILE A 94 -14.29 4.61 -9.90
CA ILE A 94 -14.79 3.41 -9.22
C ILE A 94 -14.46 3.44 -7.73
N VAL A 95 -13.34 4.05 -7.34
CA VAL A 95 -12.77 3.88 -5.99
C VAL A 95 -13.17 5.06 -5.10
N ILE A 96 -13.05 6.30 -5.58
CA ILE A 96 -13.26 7.49 -4.75
C ILE A 96 -13.95 8.63 -5.54
N PRO A 97 -15.28 8.58 -5.75
CA PRO A 97 -15.99 9.68 -6.41
C PRO A 97 -16.11 10.96 -5.57
N ASN A 98 -15.91 10.91 -4.24
CA ASN A 98 -16.06 12.04 -3.30
C ASN A 98 -14.94 12.07 -2.24
N GLY A 99 -13.69 11.94 -2.69
CA GLY A 99 -12.47 12.18 -1.91
C GLY A 99 -12.10 11.28 -0.74
N TYR A 100 -12.91 10.29 -0.32
CA TYR A 100 -12.50 9.39 0.76
C TYR A 100 -13.17 8.00 0.78
N PRO A 101 -12.54 6.95 1.35
CA PRO A 101 -13.16 5.64 1.50
C PRO A 101 -14.28 5.74 2.53
N LYS A 102 -15.44 5.13 2.24
CA LYS A 102 -16.57 5.16 3.17
C LYS A 102 -16.31 4.29 4.39
N TYR A 103 -17.14 4.46 5.42
CA TYR A 103 -17.18 3.54 6.55
C TYR A 103 -17.30 2.08 6.08
N SER A 104 -16.53 1.21 6.74
CA SER A 104 -16.38 -0.22 6.43
C SER A 104 -15.84 -0.56 5.03
N ALA A 105 -15.34 0.42 4.27
CA ALA A 105 -14.66 0.13 3.01
C ALA A 105 -13.43 -0.76 3.23
N ALA A 106 -13.11 -1.56 2.21
CA ALA A 106 -12.04 -2.55 2.28
C ALA A 106 -11.36 -2.70 0.92
N ALA A 107 -10.07 -3.00 0.94
CA ALA A 107 -9.37 -3.54 -0.20
C ALA A 107 -8.98 -5.00 0.06
N PHE A 108 -9.12 -5.82 -0.97
CA PHE A 108 -8.69 -7.22 -0.98
C PHE A 108 -7.60 -7.37 -2.01
N LEU A 109 -6.39 -7.66 -1.55
CA LEU A 109 -5.24 -7.97 -2.41
C LEU A 109 -5.01 -9.47 -2.37
N GLU A 110 -5.02 -10.09 -3.54
CA GLU A 110 -4.83 -11.52 -3.72
C GLU A 110 -3.56 -11.82 -4.53
N LEU A 111 -2.81 -12.82 -4.06
CA LEU A 111 -1.64 -13.37 -4.76
C LEU A 111 -2.03 -14.64 -5.49
N TRP A 112 -1.93 -14.60 -6.82
CA TRP A 112 -2.27 -15.69 -7.73
C TRP A 112 -1.02 -16.32 -8.32
N MET A 113 -1.07 -17.62 -8.61
CA MET A 113 -0.05 -18.31 -9.40
C MET A 113 -0.72 -18.89 -10.65
N ASN A 114 -0.25 -18.45 -11.82
CA ASN A 114 -0.74 -19.02 -13.06
C ASN A 114 -0.09 -20.39 -13.29
N THR A 115 -0.90 -21.42 -13.48
CA THR A 115 -0.40 -22.79 -13.62
C THR A 115 0.22 -23.06 -14.99
N LYS A 116 -0.07 -22.23 -16.00
CA LYS A 116 0.46 -22.39 -17.36
C LYS A 116 1.89 -21.87 -17.52
N ASP A 117 2.17 -20.66 -17.03
CA ASP A 117 3.49 -20.04 -17.14
C ASP A 117 4.30 -20.07 -15.83
N GLN A 118 3.70 -20.58 -14.73
CA GLN A 118 4.30 -20.64 -13.40
C GLN A 118 4.71 -19.25 -12.88
N LYS A 119 4.01 -18.19 -13.30
CA LYS A 119 4.27 -16.82 -12.88
C LYS A 119 3.26 -16.32 -11.84
N PRO A 120 3.73 -15.52 -10.87
CA PRO A 120 2.87 -14.87 -9.88
C PRO A 120 2.18 -13.61 -10.42
N TYR A 121 0.93 -13.43 -9.99
CA TYR A 121 0.08 -12.30 -10.35
C TYR A 121 -0.65 -11.76 -9.13
N VAL A 122 -1.15 -10.55 -9.25
CA VAL A 122 -1.88 -9.81 -8.24
C VAL A 122 -3.28 -9.49 -8.76
N LYS A 123 -4.27 -9.65 -7.90
CA LYS A 123 -5.61 -9.08 -8.08
C LYS A 123 -5.95 -8.16 -6.92
N VAL A 124 -6.64 -7.06 -7.22
CA VAL A 124 -7.13 -6.14 -6.21
C VAL A 124 -8.63 -5.94 -6.40
N PHE A 125 -9.37 -6.12 -5.32
CA PHE A 125 -10.78 -5.79 -5.24
C PHE A 125 -11.00 -4.68 -4.23
N TYR A 126 -12.01 -3.86 -4.47
CA TYR A 126 -12.44 -2.79 -3.57
C TYR A 126 -13.89 -2.96 -3.19
N TYR A 127 -14.17 -2.94 -1.89
CA TYR A 127 -15.51 -2.87 -1.32
C TYR A 127 -15.75 -1.44 -0.84
N ALA A 128 -16.77 -0.80 -1.40
CA ALA A 128 -17.05 0.62 -1.16
C ALA A 128 -17.73 0.92 0.19
N GLY A 129 -17.87 -0.07 1.08
CA GLY A 129 -18.56 0.08 2.37
C GLY A 129 -20.04 -0.31 2.30
N ASP A 130 -20.78 0.00 3.38
CA ASP A 130 -22.16 -0.46 3.60
C ASP A 130 -23.10 -0.26 2.38
N GLY A 131 -23.81 -1.32 2.03
CA GLY A 131 -24.67 -1.39 0.83
C GLY A 131 -23.93 -1.39 -0.52
N GLY A 132 -22.59 -1.41 -0.52
CA GLY A 132 -21.75 -1.39 -1.72
C GLY A 132 -21.43 -2.78 -2.28
N ASN A 133 -20.90 -2.81 -3.50
CA ASN A 133 -20.43 -4.03 -4.16
C ASN A 133 -18.91 -4.18 -4.00
N VAL A 134 -18.43 -5.43 -4.06
CA VAL A 134 -17.02 -5.75 -4.27
C VAL A 134 -16.72 -5.63 -5.75
N THR A 135 -15.81 -4.73 -6.11
CA THR A 135 -15.45 -4.43 -7.50
C THR A 135 -14.01 -4.81 -7.78
N ASP A 136 -13.75 -5.46 -8.91
CA ASP A 136 -12.38 -5.73 -9.38
C ASP A 136 -11.76 -4.43 -9.89
N ILE A 137 -10.69 -3.97 -9.25
CA ILE A 137 -9.96 -2.74 -9.59
C ILE A 137 -8.55 -3.04 -10.08
N THR A 138 -8.26 -4.29 -10.45
CA THR A 138 -6.91 -4.73 -10.85
C THR A 138 -6.39 -3.95 -12.06
N GLN A 139 -7.26 -3.61 -13.01
CA GLN A 139 -6.91 -2.85 -14.22
C GLN A 139 -6.69 -1.37 -13.95
N GLU A 140 -7.17 -0.85 -12.82
CA GLU A 140 -6.98 0.56 -12.47
C GLU A 140 -5.57 0.82 -11.96
N ILE A 141 -4.87 -0.21 -11.48
CA ILE A 141 -3.53 -0.11 -10.93
C ILE A 141 -2.57 0.44 -11.99
N ASP A 142 -1.74 1.40 -11.58
CA ASP A 142 -0.71 1.98 -12.44
C ASP A 142 0.21 0.89 -13.02
N GLY A 143 0.19 0.75 -14.35
CA GLY A 143 0.94 -0.25 -15.08
C GLY A 143 0.18 -1.53 -15.44
N CYS A 144 -1.01 -1.78 -14.89
CA CYS A 144 -1.80 -3.00 -15.11
C CYS A 144 -3.00 -2.83 -16.09
N LYS A 145 -3.11 -1.68 -16.76
CA LYS A 145 -4.31 -1.16 -17.46
C LYS A 145 -4.95 -2.05 -18.54
N THR A 146 -4.30 -3.13 -18.96
CA THR A 146 -4.81 -4.02 -20.01
C THR A 146 -5.09 -5.43 -19.54
N ASP A 147 -4.66 -5.82 -18.34
CA ASP A 147 -4.65 -7.22 -17.91
C ASP A 147 -5.61 -7.49 -16.74
N LYS A 148 -6.38 -8.58 -16.85
CA LYS A 148 -7.28 -9.06 -15.78
C LYS A 148 -6.54 -9.46 -14.49
N TYR A 149 -5.23 -9.68 -14.61
CA TYR A 149 -4.32 -10.07 -13.54
C TYR A 149 -3.08 -9.19 -13.68
N CYS A 150 -2.69 -8.49 -12.63
CA CYS A 150 -1.50 -7.67 -12.70
C CYS A 150 -0.24 -8.50 -12.44
N ASN A 151 0.80 -8.36 -13.25
CA ASN A 151 2.08 -9.02 -12.96
C ASN A 151 2.61 -8.50 -11.61
N ILE A 152 3.02 -9.40 -10.70
CA ILE A 152 3.55 -9.01 -9.39
C ILE A 152 4.74 -8.03 -9.47
N ASP A 153 5.49 -8.05 -10.57
CA ASP A 153 6.65 -7.17 -10.75
C ASP A 153 6.24 -5.69 -10.80
N ILE A 154 5.03 -5.38 -11.29
CA ILE A 154 4.46 -4.03 -11.21
C ILE A 154 4.23 -3.65 -9.74
N PHE A 155 3.63 -4.55 -8.95
CA PHE A 155 3.42 -4.31 -7.52
C PHE A 155 4.75 -4.15 -6.76
N ARG A 156 5.77 -4.94 -7.10
CA ARG A 156 7.13 -4.81 -6.54
C ARG A 156 7.77 -3.48 -6.89
N ALA A 157 7.64 -3.04 -8.15
CA ALA A 157 8.18 -1.75 -8.59
C ALA A 157 7.49 -0.57 -7.88
N LEU A 158 6.17 -0.63 -7.69
CA LEU A 158 5.43 0.34 -6.88
C LEU A 158 5.94 0.34 -5.43
N ALA A 159 6.16 -0.84 -4.84
CA ALA A 159 6.63 -0.95 -3.47
C ALA A 159 8.04 -0.37 -3.28
N GLU A 160 8.95 -0.68 -4.20
CA GLU A 160 10.31 -0.15 -4.17
C GLU A 160 10.32 1.37 -4.34
N LYS A 161 9.47 1.91 -5.24
CA LYS A 161 9.37 3.36 -5.47
C LYS A 161 9.01 4.14 -4.21
N ILE A 162 8.14 3.60 -3.37
CA ILE A 162 7.65 4.25 -2.14
C ILE A 162 8.23 3.63 -0.87
N LYS A 163 9.31 2.88 -0.99
CA LYS A 163 10.01 2.32 0.16
C LYS A 163 10.70 3.45 0.94
N PRO A 164 10.50 3.54 2.27
CA PRO A 164 11.29 4.43 3.10
C PRO A 164 12.78 4.08 2.95
N ASP A 165 13.63 5.08 2.75
CA ASP A 165 15.06 4.89 2.51
C ASP A 165 15.77 4.29 3.76
N GLU A 166 15.17 4.49 4.94
CA GLU A 166 15.65 4.04 6.25
C GLU A 166 14.48 3.55 7.11
N SER A 167 14.74 3.15 8.36
CA SER A 167 13.64 2.87 9.30
C SER A 167 12.74 4.10 9.44
N MET A 168 11.44 3.88 9.64
CA MET A 168 10.48 5.00 9.72
C MET A 168 10.84 6.00 10.83
N ASP A 169 11.37 5.51 11.96
CA ASP A 169 11.85 6.37 13.04
C ASP A 169 12.98 7.30 12.59
N LYS A 170 13.95 6.80 11.83
CA LYS A 170 15.06 7.63 11.34
C LYS A 170 14.60 8.53 10.19
N PHE A 171 13.80 7.99 9.29
CA PHE A 171 13.27 8.68 8.12
C PHE A 171 12.46 9.92 8.53
N CYS A 172 11.58 9.80 9.53
CA CYS A 172 10.75 10.91 9.99
C CYS A 172 11.50 11.99 10.79
N ASN A 173 12.70 11.68 11.27
CA ASN A 173 13.56 12.61 11.99
C ASN A 173 14.69 13.17 11.11
N THR A 174 14.74 12.82 9.83
CA THR A 174 15.79 13.27 8.90
C THR A 174 15.25 14.39 8.00
N ASP A 175 16.01 15.47 7.88
CA ASP A 175 15.73 16.52 6.91
C ASP A 175 15.97 15.99 5.47
N PRO A 176 14.94 15.94 4.61
CA PRO A 176 15.07 15.40 3.26
C PRO A 176 16.02 16.21 2.37
N PHE A 177 16.29 17.47 2.70
CA PHE A 177 17.21 18.34 1.95
C PHE A 177 18.65 18.26 2.46
N ASN A 178 18.87 17.69 3.65
CA ASN A 178 20.17 17.65 4.31
C ASN A 178 20.59 16.21 4.70
N LYS A 179 20.44 15.24 3.78
CA LYS A 179 20.85 13.83 4.01
C LYS A 179 22.32 13.67 4.46
N ALA A 180 23.20 14.63 4.15
CA ALA A 180 24.60 14.62 4.55
C ALA A 180 24.87 15.04 6.02
N ALA A 181 23.88 15.58 6.76
CA ALA A 181 24.06 16.05 8.13
C ALA A 181 23.63 15.02 9.21
N SER A 182 23.02 13.90 8.81
CA SER A 182 22.44 12.88 9.70
C SER A 182 23.46 11.79 10.12
N THR A 183 24.64 12.21 10.59
CA THR A 183 25.60 11.31 11.28
C THR A 183 25.79 11.66 12.76
N THR A 184 24.98 12.57 13.31
CA THR A 184 25.07 12.93 14.73
C THR A 184 24.09 12.14 15.58
N THR A 185 24.67 11.42 16.54
CA THR A 185 24.17 10.65 17.69
C THR A 185 22.72 10.92 18.13
N PRO A 186 21.93 9.88 18.49
CA PRO A 186 20.56 10.07 18.95
C PRO A 186 20.54 10.82 20.28
N SER A 187 19.92 12.01 20.30
CA SER A 187 19.52 12.66 21.54
C SER A 187 18.33 11.92 22.13
N SER A 188 18.47 11.43 23.36
CA SER A 188 17.39 10.88 24.16
C SER A 188 16.26 11.91 24.34
N SER A 189 15.22 11.81 23.54
CA SER A 189 13.93 12.45 23.82
C SER A 189 12.90 11.33 24.00
N THR A 190 12.35 11.24 25.21
CA THR A 190 11.44 10.19 25.67
C THR A 190 9.99 10.40 25.19
N HIS A 191 9.79 10.88 23.98
CA HIS A 191 8.47 10.93 23.36
C HIS A 191 8.51 10.10 22.06
N PRO A 192 7.72 9.01 21.94
CA PRO A 192 7.53 8.36 20.66
C PRO A 192 6.78 9.35 19.76
N SER A 193 7.50 10.03 18.89
CA SER A 193 6.91 10.79 17.79
C SER A 193 6.50 9.79 16.72
N HIS A 194 5.32 9.18 16.87
CA HIS A 194 4.74 8.38 15.82
C HIS A 194 4.52 9.27 14.59
N CYS A 195 5.16 8.89 13.50
CA CYS A 195 5.04 9.58 12.23
C CYS A 195 3.62 9.35 11.68
N GLY A 196 2.70 10.27 11.97
CA GLY A 196 1.33 10.23 11.48
C GLY A 196 0.21 10.09 12.51
N ASP A 197 0.42 10.39 13.79
CA ASP A 197 -0.72 10.46 14.73
C ASP A 197 -1.59 11.68 14.42
N SER A 198 -2.68 11.45 13.68
CA SER A 198 -3.83 12.33 13.61
C SER A 198 -5.04 11.63 14.21
N ALA A 199 -5.34 12.04 15.45
CA ALA A 199 -6.64 12.08 16.12
C ALA A 199 -7.51 10.80 16.14
N LEU A 200 -7.53 10.19 17.33
CA LEU A 200 -8.57 9.33 17.88
C LEU A 200 -10.00 9.75 17.49
N LEU A 201 -10.62 8.99 16.60
CA LEU A 201 -12.04 8.63 16.71
C LEU A 201 -12.23 7.19 16.20
N HIS A 202 -12.81 6.35 17.06
CA HIS A 202 -12.91 4.91 16.82
C HIS A 202 -13.89 4.60 15.68
N VAL A 203 -13.38 4.21 14.50
CA VAL A 203 -14.13 3.37 13.55
C VAL A 203 -13.15 2.42 12.86
N ALA A 204 -13.38 1.11 13.01
CA ALA A 204 -12.58 0.07 12.39
C ALA A 204 -12.95 -0.07 10.90
N LEU A 205 -11.98 0.18 10.01
CA LEU A 205 -12.02 -0.30 8.63
C LEU A 205 -11.18 -1.59 8.53
N PHE A 206 -11.64 -2.54 7.72
CA PHE A 206 -10.95 -3.82 7.55
C PHE A 206 -10.26 -3.86 6.18
N LEU A 207 -8.93 -3.91 6.16
CA LEU A 207 -8.17 -4.40 5.02
C LEU A 207 -8.01 -5.92 5.16
N LEU A 208 -8.64 -6.67 4.27
CA LEU A 208 -8.63 -8.13 4.30
C LEU A 208 -7.73 -8.63 3.15
N PHE A 209 -6.54 -9.12 3.46
CA PHE A 209 -5.68 -9.77 2.47
C PHE A 209 -5.98 -11.27 2.43
N TYR A 210 -6.47 -11.74 1.29
CA TYR A 210 -6.62 -13.17 1.02
C TYR A 210 -5.39 -13.67 0.26
N MET A 211 -4.51 -14.38 0.96
CA MET A 211 -3.39 -15.12 0.37
C MET A 211 -3.81 -16.56 0.05
N TYR A 212 -4.83 -16.70 -0.80
CA TYR A 212 -5.18 -17.98 -1.40
C TYR A 212 -4.58 -18.06 -2.80
N LEU A 213 -3.66 -19.02 -3.00
CA LEU A 213 -3.21 -19.39 -4.34
C LEU A 213 -4.35 -20.14 -5.01
N TYR A 214 -5.17 -19.42 -5.74
CA TYR A 214 -6.14 -20.03 -6.62
C TYR A 214 -5.43 -20.50 -7.89
N PRO A 215 -5.49 -21.79 -8.24
CA PRO A 215 -5.01 -22.26 -9.53
C PRO A 215 -5.91 -21.67 -10.62
N TYR A 216 -5.32 -20.89 -11.54
CA TYR A 216 -6.03 -20.37 -12.71
C TYR A 216 -5.69 -21.21 -13.95
N SER A 217 -6.69 -21.84 -14.54
CA SER A 217 -6.64 -22.39 -15.90
C SER A 217 -7.59 -21.60 -16.79
N ARG A 218 -7.09 -20.80 -17.73
CA ARG A 218 -7.93 -20.26 -18.82
C ARG A 218 -8.60 -21.42 -19.56
N GLN A 219 -9.94 -21.46 -19.52
CA GLN A 219 -10.74 -21.84 -20.69
C GLN A 219 -10.51 -20.81 -21.78
#